data_AF-A0A7S2AXA6-F1
#
_entry.id   AF-A0A7S2AXA6-F1
#
_cell.length_a   1.000
_cell.length_b   1.000
_cell.length_c   1.000
_cell.angle_alpha   90.00
_cell.angle_beta   90.00
_cell.angle_gamma   90.00
#
_symmetry.space_group_name_H-M   'P 1'
#
loop_
_entity.id
_entity.type
_entity.pdbx_description
1 polymer ?
#
loop_
_entity_poly.entity_id
_entity_poly.type
_entity_poly.pdbx_seq_one_letter_code
_entity_poly.pdbx_strand_id
1 'polypeptide(L)'
;GAVVQRCLELLRASPGVDTLDITGGAPELNDGFRPLVEGAAALRDTARPGLRIIDRCNLTVLLEPGQEDLLDFLVKHRVHIVASLPSYDAAQTDKQRGRKVFERSVEALRMLNERGYGHGGGRKSKDGLHLDLVFNPPGPFLPPRQEPLEEKYRGHLR
;
A
#
# COMPACT_ATOMS: atom_id res chain seq x y z
N GLY A 1 13.44 7.44 15.44
CA GLY A 1 13.15 8.51 16.43
C GLY A 1 12.38 7.98 17.64
N ALA A 2 12.23 8.79 18.69
CA ALA A 2 11.58 8.38 19.94
C ALA A 2 10.13 7.88 19.75
N VAL A 3 9.38 8.50 18.82
CA VAL A 3 8.00 8.09 18.49
C VAL A 3 7.94 6.66 17.94
N VAL A 4 8.80 6.32 16.98
CA VAL A 4 8.84 4.97 16.38
C VAL A 4 9.10 3.92 17.45
N GLN A 5 10.08 4.15 18.33
CA GLN A 5 10.37 3.22 19.41
C GLN A 5 9.16 3.02 20.32
N ARG A 6 8.47 4.10 20.66
CA ARG A 6 7.26 4.01 21.47
C ARG A 6 6.13 3.24 20.78
N CYS A 7 5.93 3.42 19.48
CA CYS A 7 4.97 2.63 18.70
C CYS A 7 5.31 1.13 18.72
N LEU A 8 6.58 0.78 18.55
CA LEU A 8 7.04 -0.61 18.57
C LEU A 8 6.90 -1.26 19.95
N GLU A 9 7.19 -0.52 21.03
CA GLU A 9 6.93 -0.97 22.40
C GLU A 9 5.45 -1.26 22.63
N LEU A 10 4.58 -0.35 22.18
CA LEU A 10 3.13 -0.47 22.34
C LEU A 10 2.59 -1.66 21.55
N LEU A 11 3.09 -1.87 20.32
CA LEU A 11 2.75 -3.01 19.48
C LEU A 11 3.21 -4.34 20.11
N ARG A 12 4.41 -4.38 20.70
CA ARG A 12 4.92 -5.54 21.44
C ARG A 12 4.07 -5.85 22.68
N ALA A 13 3.65 -4.82 23.42
CA ALA A 13 2.86 -4.97 24.64
C ALA A 13 1.36 -5.25 24.39
N SER A 14 0.90 -5.20 23.13
CA SER A 14 -0.52 -5.34 22.77
C SER A 14 -0.76 -6.61 21.95
N PRO A 15 -0.82 -7.81 22.56
CA PRO A 15 -0.99 -9.08 21.87
C PRO A 15 -2.29 -9.19 21.06
N GLY A 16 -3.32 -8.41 21.43
CA GLY A 16 -4.58 -8.35 20.69
C GLY A 16 -4.56 -7.47 19.44
N VAL A 17 -3.53 -6.65 19.22
CA VAL A 17 -3.40 -5.82 18.01
C VAL A 17 -2.64 -6.62 16.95
N ASP A 18 -3.32 -7.06 15.91
CA ASP A 18 -2.75 -7.89 14.85
C ASP A 18 -2.33 -7.12 13.59
N THR A 19 -2.55 -5.81 13.56
CA THR A 19 -2.35 -4.99 12.36
C THR A 19 -1.72 -3.66 12.75
N LEU A 20 -0.59 -3.33 12.10
CA LEU A 20 -0.03 -2.00 12.03
C LEU A 20 -0.45 -1.38 10.69
N ASP A 21 -1.40 -0.45 10.71
CA ASP A 21 -1.89 0.28 9.52
C ASP A 21 -1.25 1.67 9.47
N ILE A 22 -0.31 1.85 8.54
CA ILE A 22 0.48 3.08 8.38
C ILE A 22 -0.16 3.95 7.30
N THR A 23 -0.49 5.19 7.67
CA THR A 23 -1.18 6.13 6.78
C THR A 23 -0.60 7.54 6.89
N GLY A 24 -1.08 8.46 6.04
CA GLY A 24 -0.59 9.83 5.92
C GLY A 24 -0.88 10.38 4.52
N GLY A 25 -0.08 11.34 4.06
CA GLY A 25 -0.07 11.74 2.65
C GLY A 25 0.66 10.72 1.78
N ALA A 26 1.96 10.57 2.03
CA ALA A 26 2.82 9.50 1.55
C ALA A 26 3.69 9.07 2.75
N PRO A 27 3.25 8.09 3.57
CA PRO A 27 3.96 7.72 4.78
C PRO A 27 5.42 7.33 4.53
N GLU A 28 5.75 6.82 3.35
CA GLU A 28 7.06 6.35 2.92
C GLU A 28 8.12 7.47 2.86
N LEU A 29 7.67 8.72 2.72
CA LEU A 29 8.53 9.91 2.75
C LEU A 29 8.87 10.35 4.19
N ASN A 30 8.30 9.73 5.22
CA ASN A 30 8.62 10.02 6.61
C ASN A 30 9.85 9.22 7.05
N ASP A 31 10.85 9.89 7.66
CA ASP A 31 12.07 9.24 8.18
C ASP A 31 11.80 8.09 9.17
N GLY A 32 10.64 8.11 9.83
CA GLY A 32 10.20 7.07 10.75
C GLY A 32 9.60 5.83 10.09
N PHE A 33 9.23 5.88 8.81
CA PHE A 33 8.55 4.80 8.11
C PHE A 33 9.36 3.52 8.09
N ARG A 34 10.58 3.58 7.54
CA ARG A 34 11.43 2.39 7.37
C ARG A 34 11.80 1.76 8.71
N PRO A 35 12.26 2.50 9.73
CA PRO A 35 12.51 1.93 11.05
C PRO A 35 11.27 1.30 11.72
N LEU A 36 10.08 1.87 11.48
CA LEU A 36 8.84 1.33 12.03
C LEU A 36 8.46 0.01 11.36
N VAL A 37 8.53 -0.05 10.02
CA VAL A 37 8.26 -1.27 9.25
C VAL A 37 9.26 -2.37 9.60
N GLU A 38 10.55 -2.06 9.67
CA GLU A 38 11.60 -3.02 10.04
C GLU A 38 11.38 -3.60 11.44
N GLY A 39 11.11 -2.73 12.42
CA GLY A 39 10.83 -3.15 13.79
C GLY A 39 9.58 -4.02 13.90
N ALA A 40 8.50 -3.64 13.21
CA ALA A 40 7.27 -4.42 13.17
C ALA A 40 7.45 -5.77 12.47
N ALA A 41 8.24 -5.80 11.38
CA ALA A 41 8.58 -7.03 10.68
C ALA A 41 9.41 -7.97 11.57
N ALA A 42 10.40 -7.45 12.29
CA ALA A 42 11.18 -8.23 13.25
C ALA A 42 10.29 -8.81 14.36
N LEU A 43 9.33 -8.03 14.89
CA LEU A 43 8.35 -8.54 15.86
C LEU A 43 7.48 -9.65 15.27
N ARG A 44 6.98 -9.46 14.05
CA ARG A 44 6.19 -10.48 13.33
C ARG A 44 6.96 -11.79 13.19
N ASP A 45 8.23 -11.70 12.80
CA ASP A 45 9.04 -12.86 12.46
C ASP A 45 9.56 -13.61 13.70
N THR A 46 9.61 -12.96 14.87
CA THR A 46 10.16 -13.55 16.10
C THR A 46 9.14 -13.87 17.18
N ALA A 47 8.11 -13.04 17.35
CA ALA A 47 7.21 -13.11 18.51
C ALA A 47 5.72 -12.94 18.18
N ARG A 48 5.39 -12.43 17.00
CA ARG A 48 4.02 -12.09 16.60
C ARG A 48 3.67 -12.70 15.22
N PRO A 49 3.73 -14.03 15.04
CA PRO A 49 3.40 -14.66 13.76
C PRO A 49 1.93 -14.37 13.43
N GLY A 50 1.69 -13.51 12.43
CA GLY A 50 0.36 -13.03 12.06
C GLY A 50 0.18 -11.51 12.13
N LEU A 51 1.12 -10.77 12.74
CA LEU A 51 1.12 -9.31 12.68
C LEU A 51 1.22 -8.84 11.21
N ARG A 52 0.21 -8.13 10.75
CA ARG A 52 0.15 -7.53 9.42
C ARG A 52 0.70 -6.12 9.46
N ILE A 53 1.44 -5.73 8.43
CA ILE A 53 1.93 -4.37 8.24
C ILE A 53 1.27 -3.87 6.96
N ILE A 54 0.47 -2.82 7.07
CA ILE A 54 -0.22 -2.19 5.95
C ILE A 54 0.43 -0.84 5.70
N ASP A 55 0.72 -0.57 4.44
CA ASP A 55 1.13 0.73 3.94
C ASP A 55 0.03 1.31 3.04
N ARG A 56 -0.59 2.41 3.48
CA ARG A 56 -1.57 3.15 2.69
C ARG A 56 -0.84 4.09 1.72
N CYS A 57 -0.41 3.47 0.64
CA CYS A 57 0.51 4.02 -0.34
C CYS A 57 -0.19 4.96 -1.34
N ASN A 58 0.50 6.06 -1.66
CA ASN A 58 0.26 6.79 -2.90
C ASN A 58 1.18 6.21 -3.98
N LEU A 59 0.61 5.54 -5.00
CA LEU A 59 1.37 4.82 -6.04
C LEU A 59 2.52 5.62 -6.65
N THR A 60 2.34 6.94 -6.83
CA THR A 60 3.37 7.77 -7.46
C THR A 60 4.65 7.90 -6.62
N VAL A 61 4.60 7.61 -5.30
CA VAL A 61 5.75 7.66 -4.39
C VAL A 61 6.85 6.70 -4.80
N LEU A 62 6.50 5.57 -5.45
CA LEU A 62 7.45 4.58 -5.97
C LEU A 62 8.31 5.13 -7.12
N LEU A 63 7.92 6.27 -7.69
CA LEU A 63 8.57 6.93 -8.81
C LEU A 63 9.16 8.30 -8.42
N GLU A 64 9.21 8.63 -7.13
CA GLU A 64 9.81 9.86 -6.65
C GLU A 64 11.33 9.68 -6.48
N PRO A 65 12.14 10.73 -6.75
CA PRO A 65 13.57 10.68 -6.52
C PRO A 65 13.91 10.33 -5.08
N GLY A 66 14.86 9.41 -4.88
CA GLY A 66 15.24 8.91 -3.55
C GLY A 66 14.35 7.79 -3.01
N GLN A 67 13.39 7.29 -3.79
CA GLN A 67 12.56 6.12 -3.45
C GLN A 67 12.82 4.93 -4.38
N GLU A 68 13.95 4.89 -5.07
CA GLU A 68 14.29 3.85 -6.05
C GLU A 68 14.36 2.44 -5.42
N ASP A 69 14.67 2.35 -4.12
CA ASP A 69 14.74 1.10 -3.36
C ASP A 69 13.44 0.78 -2.58
N LEU A 70 12.45 1.67 -2.61
CA LEU A 70 11.24 1.56 -1.78
C LEU A 70 10.46 0.28 -2.09
N LEU A 71 10.29 -0.04 -3.38
CA LEU A 71 9.59 -1.26 -3.78
C LEU A 71 10.25 -2.52 -3.19
N ASP A 72 11.57 -2.60 -3.28
CA ASP A 72 12.36 -3.72 -2.77
C ASP A 72 12.27 -3.83 -1.26
N PHE A 73 12.28 -2.68 -0.59
CA PHE A 73 12.04 -2.59 0.85
C PHE A 73 10.66 -3.14 1.23
N LEU A 74 9.59 -2.72 0.55
CA LEU A 74 8.23 -3.18 0.81
C LEU A 74 8.09 -4.70 0.58
N VAL A 75 8.67 -5.23 -0.51
CA VAL A 75 8.73 -6.67 -0.81
C VAL A 75 9.44 -7.43 0.29
N LYS A 76 10.66 -7.00 0.66
CA LYS A 76 11.50 -7.63 1.69
C LYS A 76 10.74 -7.78 3.01
N HIS A 77 9.97 -6.77 3.38
CA HIS A 77 9.23 -6.76 4.63
C HIS A 77 7.80 -7.32 4.52
N ARG A 78 7.39 -7.82 3.34
CA ARG A 78 6.05 -8.37 3.06
C ARG A 78 4.95 -7.40 3.51
N VAL A 79 5.11 -6.14 3.13
CA VAL A 79 4.15 -5.09 3.46
C VAL A 79 2.91 -5.27 2.59
N HIS A 80 1.72 -5.22 3.20
CA HIS A 80 0.48 -5.16 2.44
C HIS A 80 0.29 -3.72 1.94
N ILE A 81 0.26 -3.54 0.63
CA ILE A 81 0.06 -2.23 0.02
C ILE A 81 -1.43 -2.00 -0.22
N VAL A 82 -1.96 -0.93 0.37
CA VAL A 82 -3.32 -0.44 0.10
C VAL A 82 -3.19 0.89 -0.66
N ALA A 83 -3.26 0.80 -1.97
CA ALA A 83 -2.96 1.91 -2.87
C ALA A 83 -4.21 2.70 -3.26
N SER A 84 -4.17 4.02 -3.12
CA SER A 84 -5.24 4.88 -3.62
C SER A 84 -5.12 5.08 -5.13
N LEU A 85 -6.09 4.58 -5.89
CA LEU A 85 -6.28 4.90 -7.31
C LEU A 85 -7.73 5.38 -7.47
N PRO A 86 -8.00 6.69 -7.45
CA PRO A 86 -9.34 7.23 -7.24
C PRO A 86 -10.35 6.81 -8.32
N SER A 87 -9.90 6.54 -9.54
CA SER A 87 -10.72 5.99 -10.62
C SER A 87 -9.87 5.15 -11.58
N TYR A 88 -10.52 4.21 -12.28
CA TYR A 88 -9.94 3.54 -13.45
C TYR A 88 -9.92 4.45 -14.68
N ASP A 89 -10.59 5.61 -14.62
CA ASP A 89 -10.57 6.64 -15.65
C ASP A 89 -9.44 7.65 -15.42
N ALA A 90 -8.63 7.85 -16.46
CA ALA A 90 -7.46 8.73 -16.40
C ALA A 90 -7.85 10.20 -16.18
N ALA A 91 -8.90 10.67 -16.87
CA ALA A 91 -9.30 12.08 -16.80
C ALA A 91 -9.84 12.43 -15.41
N GLN A 92 -10.60 11.53 -14.78
CA GLN A 92 -11.08 11.67 -13.42
C GLN A 92 -9.94 11.66 -12.40
N THR A 93 -9.02 10.71 -12.53
CA THR A 93 -7.85 10.62 -11.65
C THR A 93 -6.99 11.86 -11.73
N ASP A 94 -6.67 12.31 -12.93
CA ASP A 94 -5.84 13.49 -13.14
C ASP A 94 -6.54 14.78 -12.68
N LYS A 95 -7.86 14.87 -12.85
CA LYS A 95 -8.66 15.98 -12.34
C LYS A 95 -8.63 16.05 -10.81
N GLN A 96 -8.60 14.91 -10.12
CA GLN A 96 -8.63 14.86 -8.65
C GLN A 96 -7.24 14.95 -8.01
N ARG A 97 -6.21 14.38 -8.65
CA ARG A 97 -4.89 14.19 -8.04
C ARG A 97 -3.77 14.99 -8.71
N GLY A 98 -4.03 15.55 -9.89
CA GLY A 98 -3.05 16.30 -10.67
C GLY A 98 -2.68 15.60 -11.97
N ARG A 99 -2.15 16.38 -12.91
CA ARG A 99 -1.85 15.92 -14.27
C ARG A 99 -0.82 14.78 -14.27
N LYS A 100 -1.04 13.75 -15.09
CA LYS A 100 -0.20 12.54 -15.24
C LYS A 100 -0.16 11.61 -14.03
N VAL A 101 -0.98 11.83 -12.99
CA VAL A 101 -1.00 10.93 -11.83
C VAL A 101 -1.50 9.56 -12.24
N PHE A 102 -2.47 9.46 -13.14
CA PHE A 102 -2.96 8.16 -13.61
C PHE A 102 -1.86 7.35 -14.30
N GLU A 103 -1.14 7.97 -15.24
CA GLU A 103 -0.03 7.33 -15.99
C GLU A 103 1.05 6.81 -15.04
N ARG A 104 1.52 7.66 -14.11
CA ARG A 104 2.49 7.29 -13.07
C ARG A 104 1.98 6.19 -12.15
N SER A 105 0.69 6.21 -11.82
CA SER A 105 0.07 5.16 -10.99
C SER A 105 0.06 3.82 -11.71
N VAL A 106 -0.26 3.80 -13.01
CA VAL A 106 -0.22 2.58 -13.84
C VAL A 106 1.20 2.04 -13.97
N GLU A 107 2.19 2.91 -14.15
CA GLU A 107 3.61 2.53 -14.16
C GLU A 107 4.03 1.86 -12.84
N ALA A 108 3.71 2.49 -11.70
CA ALA A 108 3.96 1.93 -10.37
C ALA A 108 3.26 0.57 -10.16
N LEU A 109 2.03 0.40 -10.64
CA LEU A 109 1.31 -0.88 -10.58
C LEU A 109 2.00 -1.97 -11.41
N ARG A 110 2.57 -1.64 -12.57
CA ARG A 110 3.35 -2.60 -13.36
C ARG A 110 4.61 -3.04 -12.63
N MET A 111 5.35 -2.11 -12.03
CA MET A 111 6.52 -2.45 -11.20
C MET A 111 6.15 -3.35 -10.02
N LEU A 112 5.04 -3.05 -9.34
CA LEU A 112 4.51 -3.88 -8.26
C LEU A 112 4.19 -5.30 -8.75
N ASN A 113 3.52 -5.41 -9.90
CA ASN A 113 3.23 -6.70 -10.53
C ASN A 113 4.53 -7.47 -10.82
N GLU A 114 5.52 -6.85 -11.46
CA GLU A 114 6.82 -7.49 -11.75
C GLU A 114 7.52 -8.03 -10.50
N ARG A 115 7.25 -7.44 -9.33
CA ARG A 115 7.77 -7.88 -8.02
C ARG A 115 6.87 -8.85 -7.26
N GLY A 116 5.79 -9.33 -7.88
CA GLY A 116 4.91 -10.36 -7.32
C GLY A 116 3.68 -9.83 -6.56
N TYR A 117 3.50 -8.51 -6.45
CA TYR A 117 2.22 -7.96 -6.00
C TYR A 117 1.13 -8.19 -7.07
N GLY A 118 -0.14 -8.19 -6.69
CA GLY A 118 -1.27 -8.37 -7.63
C GLY A 118 -1.42 -9.77 -8.24
N HIS A 119 -0.43 -10.65 -8.06
CA HIS A 119 -0.43 -12.03 -8.52
C HIS A 119 -1.32 -12.90 -7.62
N GLY A 120 -2.60 -13.02 -7.95
CA GLY A 120 -3.46 -13.95 -7.20
C GLY A 120 -4.96 -13.81 -7.38
N GLY A 121 -5.47 -12.71 -7.97
CA GLY A 121 -6.91 -12.57 -8.24
C GLY A 121 -7.82 -13.08 -7.10
N GLY A 122 -7.67 -12.51 -5.91
CA GLY A 122 -8.44 -12.91 -4.72
C GLY A 122 -7.99 -14.21 -4.02
N ARG A 123 -6.95 -14.90 -4.50
CA ARG A 123 -6.32 -16.03 -3.78
C ARG A 123 -5.05 -15.57 -3.07
N LYS A 124 -4.69 -16.27 -1.99
CA LYS A 124 -3.45 -16.08 -1.23
C LYS A 124 -2.28 -15.92 -2.20
N SER A 125 -1.63 -14.75 -2.21
CA SER A 125 -0.36 -14.62 -2.91
C SER A 125 0.61 -15.62 -2.29
N LYS A 126 1.36 -16.33 -3.14
CA LYS A 126 2.28 -17.39 -2.68
C LYS A 126 3.32 -16.85 -1.69
N ASP A 127 3.65 -15.56 -1.79
CA ASP A 127 4.73 -14.93 -1.03
C ASP A 127 4.24 -13.96 0.06
N GLY A 128 2.92 -13.87 0.28
CA GLY A 128 2.32 -12.94 1.25
C GLY A 128 2.38 -11.47 0.82
N LEU A 129 2.65 -11.19 -0.45
CA LEU A 129 2.60 -9.86 -1.06
C LEU A 129 1.15 -9.54 -1.46
N HIS A 130 0.52 -8.60 -0.79
CA HIS A 130 -0.87 -8.21 -1.01
C HIS A 130 -0.94 -6.79 -1.55
N LEU A 131 -1.82 -6.57 -2.53
CA LEU A 131 -2.09 -5.26 -3.13
C LEU A 131 -3.60 -5.08 -3.26
N ASP A 132 -4.13 -4.10 -2.54
CA ASP A 132 -5.51 -3.65 -2.63
C ASP A 132 -5.56 -2.26 -3.27
N LEU A 133 -6.52 -2.04 -4.18
CA LEU A 133 -6.77 -0.72 -4.78
C LEU A 133 -8.00 -0.07 -4.17
N VAL A 134 -7.88 1.18 -3.75
CA VAL A 134 -8.96 1.97 -3.16
C VAL A 134 -9.50 2.94 -4.20
N PHE A 135 -10.76 2.72 -4.61
CA PHE A 135 -11.54 3.70 -5.37
C PHE A 135 -12.03 4.81 -4.44
N ASN A 136 -11.81 6.06 -4.84
CA ASN A 136 -12.20 7.24 -4.08
C ASN A 136 -13.06 8.13 -4.96
N PRO A 137 -14.41 8.11 -4.81
CA PRO A 137 -15.28 8.91 -5.64
C PRO A 137 -14.99 10.41 -5.51
N PRO A 138 -15.18 11.20 -6.58
CA PRO A 138 -15.07 12.65 -6.49
C PRO A 138 -16.24 13.22 -5.68
N GLY A 139 -15.96 13.77 -4.51
CA GLY A 139 -16.96 14.40 -3.63
C GLY A 139 -17.53 13.46 -2.55
N PRO A 140 -18.61 13.87 -1.84
CA PRO A 140 -19.12 13.20 -0.66
C PRO A 140 -20.08 12.04 -1.00
N PHE A 141 -19.68 11.17 -1.94
CA PHE A 141 -20.49 10.02 -2.37
C PHE A 141 -19.91 8.72 -1.84
N LEU A 142 -20.78 7.73 -1.64
CA LEU A 142 -20.33 6.36 -1.36
C LEU A 142 -19.83 5.72 -2.66
N PRO A 143 -18.81 4.84 -2.58
CA PRO A 143 -18.39 4.07 -3.74
C PRO A 143 -19.52 3.17 -4.24
N PRO A 144 -19.54 2.85 -5.55
CA PRO A 144 -20.45 1.83 -6.07
C PRO A 144 -20.15 0.46 -5.44
N ARG A 145 -21.02 -0.52 -5.68
CA ARG A 145 -20.80 -1.89 -5.22
C ARG A 145 -19.45 -2.43 -5.70
N GLN A 146 -18.77 -3.20 -4.84
CA GLN A 146 -17.44 -3.75 -5.08
C GLN A 146 -17.36 -4.56 -6.39
N GLU A 147 -18.28 -5.51 -6.61
CA GLU A 147 -18.24 -6.42 -7.76
C GLU A 147 -18.17 -5.71 -9.12
N PRO A 148 -19.12 -4.81 -9.50
CA PRO A 148 -19.05 -4.12 -10.79
C PRO A 148 -17.89 -3.13 -10.86
N LEU A 149 -17.39 -2.63 -9.73
CA LEU A 149 -16.23 -1.75 -9.70
C LEU A 149 -14.95 -2.53 -9.99
N GLU A 150 -14.79 -3.67 -9.34
CA GLU A 150 -13.65 -4.56 -9.54
C GLU A 150 -13.55 -5.01 -11.01
N GLU A 151 -14.68 -5.38 -11.63
CA GLU A 151 -14.70 -5.75 -13.05
C GLU A 151 -14.19 -4.63 -13.96
N LYS A 152 -14.61 -3.38 -13.69
CA LYS A 152 -14.12 -2.21 -14.44
C LYS A 152 -12.62 -2.01 -14.26
N TYR A 153 -12.11 -2.10 -13.04
CA TYR A 153 -10.67 -2.01 -12.78
C TYR A 153 -9.91 -3.11 -13.52
N ARG A 154 -10.40 -4.35 -13.48
CA ARG A 154 -9.80 -5.48 -14.21
C ARG A 154 -9.81 -5.27 -15.73
N GLY A 155 -10.86 -4.65 -16.28
CA GLY A 155 -10.94 -4.34 -17.70
C GLY A 155 -9.97 -3.25 -18.16
N HIS A 156 -9.77 -2.21 -17.34
CA HIS A 156 -8.98 -1.03 -17.73
C HIS A 156 -7.49 -1.11 -17.36
N LEU A 157 -7.12 -1.94 -16.38
CA LEU A 157 -5.74 -2.05 -15.86
C LEU A 157 -5.03 -3.35 -16.28
N ARG A 158 -5.62 -4.13 -17.19
CA ARG A 158 -4.99 -5.31 -17.78
C ARG A 158 -3.86 -4.96 -18.74
#